data_AF-A0A433MES4-F1
#
_entry.id   AF-A0A433MES4-F1
#
_cell.length_a   1.000
_cell.length_b   1.000
_cell.length_c   1.000
_cell.angle_alpha   90.00
_cell.angle_beta   90.00
_cell.angle_gamma   90.00
#
_symmetry.space_group_name_H-M   'P 1'
#
loop_
_entity.id
_entity.type
_entity.pdbx_description
1 polymer ?
#
loop_
_entity_poly.entity_id
_entity_poly.type
_entity_poly.pdbx_seq_one_letter_code
_entity_poly.pdbx_strand_id
1 'polypeptide(L)'
;MPAKIVDFSARSKVIRDEPFNAHFWQCTPAEFRAYLGRPRDFLHRLGIVVPGECRIETTIENHDWLEQEAPEFVSEGGSDTVICNMGSGAADRSVYRVVSYARDEAATGNVEKTLLHRANRQQVKDAKPSSGRKAKGRKAKKAAKVRRAGGHQ
;
A
#
# COMPACT_ATOMS: atom_id res chain seq x y z
N MET A 1 -18.08 16.21 6.97
CA MET A 1 -18.07 14.84 6.39
C MET A 1 -16.74 14.66 5.67
N PRO A 2 -16.07 13.51 5.82
CA PRO A 2 -14.80 13.23 5.15
C PRO A 2 -14.88 13.45 3.63
N ALA A 3 -13.79 13.94 3.06
CA ALA A 3 -13.68 14.30 1.66
C ALA A 3 -12.78 13.33 0.89
N LYS A 4 -12.77 13.48 -0.45
CA LYS A 4 -11.88 12.74 -1.38
C LYS A 4 -11.89 11.22 -1.12
N ILE A 5 -13.08 10.66 -0.91
CA ILE A 5 -13.31 9.23 -0.69
C ILE A 5 -13.11 8.48 -2.01
N VAL A 6 -12.26 7.46 -2.01
CA VAL A 6 -11.94 6.63 -3.17
C VAL A 6 -12.01 5.16 -2.77
N ASP A 7 -12.84 4.40 -3.47
CA ASP A 7 -12.86 2.94 -3.41
C ASP A 7 -11.95 2.40 -4.53
N PHE A 8 -10.88 1.70 -4.17
CA PHE A 8 -9.97 1.10 -5.15
C PHE A 8 -10.56 -0.15 -5.81
N SER A 9 -11.46 -0.89 -5.15
CA SER A 9 -12.23 -1.99 -5.73
C SER A 9 -13.17 -1.50 -6.84
N ALA A 10 -13.65 -0.27 -6.76
CA ALA A 10 -14.38 0.38 -7.85
C ALA A 10 -13.47 0.73 -9.05
N ARG A 11 -12.19 1.03 -8.82
CA ARG A 11 -11.23 1.49 -9.84
C ARG A 11 -10.43 0.38 -10.51
N SER A 12 -10.31 -0.80 -9.91
CA SER A 12 -9.54 -1.93 -10.42
C SER A 12 -10.37 -3.21 -10.39
N LYS A 13 -10.52 -3.87 -11.54
CA LYS A 13 -11.12 -5.21 -11.62
C LYS A 13 -10.28 -6.23 -10.86
N VAL A 14 -8.95 -6.10 -10.92
CA VAL A 14 -8.04 -6.99 -10.20
C VAL A 14 -8.32 -6.94 -8.70
N ILE A 15 -8.39 -5.74 -8.10
CA ILE A 15 -8.70 -5.59 -6.67
C ILE A 15 -10.12 -6.08 -6.36
N ARG A 16 -11.08 -5.79 -7.24
CA ARG A 16 -12.48 -6.23 -7.06
C ARG A 16 -12.65 -7.75 -7.03
N ASP A 17 -11.80 -8.49 -7.74
CA ASP A 17 -11.86 -9.94 -7.78
C ASP A 17 -11.18 -10.60 -6.55
N GLU A 18 -10.45 -9.83 -5.73
CA GLU A 18 -9.75 -10.30 -4.53
C GLU A 18 -10.63 -10.25 -3.27
N PRO A 19 -10.36 -11.07 -2.23
CA PRO A 19 -11.16 -11.14 -1.02
C PRO A 19 -10.81 -10.01 0.00
N PHE A 20 -10.32 -8.87 -0.48
CA PHE A 20 -10.07 -7.71 0.37
C PHE A 20 -10.51 -6.43 -0.33
N ASN A 21 -10.98 -5.47 0.46
CA ASN A 21 -11.26 -4.13 -0.03
C ASN A 21 -10.09 -3.18 0.27
N ALA A 22 -10.01 -2.10 -0.50
CA ALA A 22 -9.05 -1.02 -0.28
C ALA A 22 -9.71 0.33 -0.57
N HIS A 23 -9.54 1.28 0.35
CA HIS A 23 -10.18 2.59 0.31
C HIS A 23 -9.21 3.68 0.75
N PHE A 24 -9.40 4.87 0.20
CA PHE A 24 -8.74 6.09 0.63
C PHE A 24 -9.77 7.15 1.00
N TRP A 25 -9.49 7.95 2.03
CA TRP A 25 -10.29 9.15 2.34
C TRP A 25 -9.44 10.21 3.05
N GLN A 26 -9.90 11.45 2.97
CA GLN A 26 -9.34 12.57 3.71
C GLN A 26 -10.34 13.04 4.76
N CYS A 27 -9.86 13.45 5.92
CA CYS A 27 -10.70 14.06 6.94
C CYS A 27 -9.95 15.18 7.66
N THR A 28 -10.71 16.08 8.28
CA THR A 28 -10.14 17.09 9.18
C THR A 28 -9.68 16.45 10.49
N PRO A 29 -8.87 17.14 11.32
CA PRO A 29 -8.54 16.67 12.67
C PRO A 29 -9.76 16.32 13.51
N ALA A 30 -10.78 17.19 13.55
CA ALA A 30 -12.01 16.92 14.33
C ALA A 30 -12.76 15.69 13.82
N GLU A 31 -12.79 15.46 12.51
CA GLU A 31 -13.38 14.24 11.95
C GLU A 31 -12.55 13.00 12.28
N PHE A 32 -11.21 13.11 12.27
CA PHE A 32 -10.34 12.03 12.67
C PHE A 32 -10.51 11.66 14.14
N ARG A 33 -10.71 12.66 15.02
CA ARG A 33 -11.11 12.41 16.41
C ARG A 33 -12.41 11.62 16.52
N ALA A 34 -13.40 11.96 15.69
CA ALA A 34 -14.66 11.20 15.62
C ALA A 34 -14.44 9.75 15.14
N TYR A 35 -13.52 9.54 14.19
CA TYR A 35 -13.09 8.20 13.77
C TYR A 35 -12.43 7.42 14.91
N LEU A 36 -11.45 8.01 15.63
CA LEU A 36 -10.76 7.35 16.73
C LEU A 36 -11.71 6.92 17.85
N GLY A 37 -12.72 7.74 18.16
CA GLY A 37 -13.72 7.42 19.19
C GLY A 37 -14.74 6.36 18.77
N ARG A 38 -15.18 6.35 17.50
CA ARG A 38 -16.22 5.42 17.01
C ARG A 38 -15.90 4.96 15.58
N PRO A 39 -14.84 4.14 15.38
CA PRO A 39 -14.29 3.88 14.04
C PRO A 39 -15.25 3.13 13.14
N ARG A 40 -15.99 2.15 13.68
CA ARG A 40 -16.95 1.36 12.90
C ARG A 40 -18.11 2.22 12.37
N ASP A 41 -18.69 3.06 13.22
CA ASP A 41 -19.78 3.98 12.85
C ASP A 41 -19.32 5.06 11.88
N PHE A 42 -18.06 5.50 12.02
CA PHE A 42 -17.44 6.42 11.08
C PHE A 42 -17.29 5.76 9.69
N LEU A 43 -16.69 4.58 9.63
CA LEU A 43 -16.51 3.83 8.38
C LEU A 43 -17.85 3.50 7.71
N HIS A 44 -18.86 3.09 8.49
CA HIS A 44 -20.20 2.81 7.97
C HIS A 44 -20.82 4.05 7.29
N ARG A 45 -20.63 5.26 7.85
CA ARG A 45 -21.08 6.52 7.23
C ARG A 45 -20.35 6.85 5.93
N LEU A 46 -19.16 6.29 5.70
CA LEU A 46 -18.44 6.36 4.44
C LEU A 46 -18.87 5.28 3.43
N GLY A 47 -19.78 4.39 3.81
CA GLY A 47 -20.18 3.23 3.01
C GLY A 47 -19.24 2.02 3.17
N ILE A 48 -18.26 2.08 4.07
CA ILE A 48 -17.32 0.99 4.35
C ILE A 48 -17.90 0.13 5.47
N VAL A 49 -18.45 -1.02 5.10
CA VAL A 49 -19.03 -1.97 6.07
C VAL A 49 -17.95 -2.97 6.50
N VAL A 50 -17.47 -2.83 7.74
CA VAL A 50 -16.55 -3.79 8.36
C VAL A 50 -17.36 -4.76 9.23
N PRO A 51 -17.25 -6.10 9.03
CA PRO A 51 -17.95 -7.10 9.84
C PRO A 51 -17.66 -6.96 11.34
N GLY A 52 -18.62 -7.33 12.18
CA GLY A 52 -18.54 -7.10 13.63
C GLY A 52 -17.38 -7.85 14.30
N GLU A 53 -17.09 -9.04 13.83
CA GLU A 53 -16.00 -9.92 14.24
C GLU A 53 -14.63 -9.47 13.72
N CYS A 54 -14.61 -8.63 12.68
CA CYS A 54 -13.39 -8.07 12.11
C CYS A 54 -12.90 -6.91 12.98
N ARG A 55 -11.66 -7.01 13.48
CA ARG A 55 -11.02 -5.96 14.28
C ARG A 55 -10.58 -4.81 13.38
N ILE A 56 -10.66 -3.58 13.89
CA ILE A 56 -10.10 -2.40 13.21
C ILE A 56 -8.77 -2.07 13.88
N GLU A 57 -7.68 -2.10 13.12
CA GLU A 57 -6.34 -1.75 13.60
C GLU A 57 -5.88 -0.48 12.91
N THR A 58 -5.59 0.58 13.68
CA THR A 58 -5.15 1.88 13.14
C THR A 58 -3.68 2.13 13.48
N THR A 59 -2.89 2.47 12.47
CA THR A 59 -1.54 3.01 12.62
C THR A 59 -1.57 4.50 12.29
N ILE A 60 -1.04 5.33 13.19
CA ILE A 60 -0.86 6.77 12.96
C ILE A 60 0.63 6.99 12.68
N GLU A 61 0.95 7.35 11.46
CA GLU A 61 2.28 7.80 11.04
C GLU A 61 2.46 9.28 11.37
N ASN A 62 3.71 9.75 11.39
CA ASN A 62 4.10 11.14 11.70
C ASN A 62 3.32 11.78 12.86
N HIS A 63 3.09 11.01 13.92
CA HIS A 63 2.22 11.38 15.03
C HIS A 63 2.73 12.61 15.79
N ASP A 64 4.04 12.77 15.87
CA ASP A 64 4.73 13.94 16.43
C ASP A 64 4.41 15.23 15.67
N TRP A 65 4.36 15.17 14.33
CA TRP A 65 3.95 16.31 13.51
C TRP A 65 2.46 16.61 13.67
N LEU A 66 1.63 15.56 13.69
CA LEU A 66 0.18 15.72 13.90
C LEU A 66 -0.14 16.34 15.27
N GLU A 67 0.58 15.98 16.32
CA GLU A 67 0.45 16.58 17.65
C GLU A 67 0.71 18.09 17.63
N GLN A 68 1.74 18.52 16.89
CA GLN A 68 2.12 19.94 16.79
C GLN A 68 1.10 20.77 16.01
N GLU A 69 0.60 20.23 14.89
CA GLU A 69 -0.22 20.97 13.93
C GLU A 69 -1.73 20.90 14.22
N ALA A 70 -2.15 19.87 14.96
CA ALA A 70 -3.54 19.69 15.37
C ALA A 70 -3.64 19.11 16.79
N PRO A 71 -3.19 19.88 17.81
CA PRO A 71 -3.26 19.44 19.20
C PRO A 71 -4.70 19.11 19.59
N GLU A 72 -4.88 17.99 20.29
CA GLU A 72 -6.17 17.44 20.71
C GLU A 72 -7.20 17.24 19.58
N PHE A 73 -6.73 17.25 18.32
CA PHE A 73 -7.55 17.19 17.12
C PHE A 73 -8.62 18.29 17.03
N VAL A 74 -8.36 19.45 17.64
CA VAL A 74 -9.30 20.58 17.64
C VAL A 74 -9.26 21.26 16.28
N SER A 75 -10.44 21.59 15.74
CA SER A 75 -10.61 22.24 14.44
C SER A 75 -10.90 23.75 14.57
N GLU A 76 -10.66 24.33 15.74
CA GLU A 76 -10.94 25.75 15.99
C GLU A 76 -9.83 26.59 15.35
N GLY A 77 -10.09 27.10 14.15
CA GLY A 77 -9.22 28.08 13.49
C GLY A 77 -8.93 27.86 12.01
N GLY A 78 -9.50 26.85 11.35
CA GLY A 78 -9.22 26.62 9.93
C GLY A 78 -7.80 26.10 9.70
N SER A 79 -7.36 25.12 10.51
CA SER A 79 -6.11 24.41 10.26
C SER A 79 -6.14 23.80 8.86
N ASP A 80 -5.14 24.11 8.06
CA ASP A 80 -4.90 23.50 6.74
C ASP A 80 -4.44 22.03 6.88
N THR A 81 -4.40 21.48 8.09
CA THR A 81 -4.05 20.09 8.35
C THR A 81 -5.12 19.15 7.80
N VAL A 82 -4.71 18.25 6.93
CA VAL A 82 -5.50 17.16 6.38
C VAL A 82 -4.93 15.84 6.85
N ILE A 83 -5.81 14.96 7.34
CA ILE A 83 -5.45 13.58 7.69
C ILE A 83 -5.86 12.68 6.54
N CYS A 84 -4.87 12.05 5.93
CA CYS A 84 -5.04 11.10 4.85
C CYS A 84 -5.08 9.69 5.44
N ASN A 85 -6.06 8.90 5.01
CA ASN A 85 -6.30 7.57 5.52
C ASN A 85 -6.35 6.57 4.38
N MET A 86 -5.69 5.44 4.57
CA MET A 86 -5.74 4.28 3.69
C MET A 86 -6.28 3.10 4.49
N GLY A 87 -7.49 2.66 4.19
CA GLY A 87 -8.12 1.50 4.81
C GLY A 87 -8.05 0.29 3.89
N SER A 88 -7.59 -0.85 4.38
CA SER A 88 -7.64 -2.10 3.62
C SER A 88 -7.92 -3.30 4.51
N GLY A 89 -8.68 -4.23 3.96
CA GLY A 89 -9.08 -5.47 4.61
C GLY A 89 -10.56 -5.74 4.40
N ALA A 90 -11.01 -6.85 4.98
CA ALA A 90 -12.37 -7.38 4.96
C ALA A 90 -12.95 -7.78 3.58
N ALA A 91 -12.83 -9.09 3.29
CA ALA A 91 -13.92 -9.99 2.83
C ALA A 91 -13.74 -11.41 3.43
N ASP A 92 -12.50 -11.80 3.78
CA ASP A 92 -12.17 -13.06 4.49
C ASP A 92 -11.17 -12.88 5.66
N ARG A 93 -10.76 -11.65 5.96
CA ARG A 93 -9.70 -11.34 6.95
C ARG A 93 -10.27 -10.95 8.31
N SER A 94 -9.60 -11.39 9.38
CA SER A 94 -9.93 -11.04 10.77
C SER A 94 -9.64 -9.58 11.15
N VAL A 95 -8.98 -8.81 10.28
CA VAL A 95 -8.55 -7.44 10.56
C VAL A 95 -8.77 -6.53 9.34
N TYR A 96 -9.32 -5.34 9.60
CA TYR A 96 -9.34 -4.18 8.73
C TYR A 96 -8.31 -3.17 9.24
N ARG A 97 -7.29 -2.88 8.42
CA ARG A 97 -6.18 -2.01 8.78
C ARG A 97 -6.38 -0.63 8.21
N VAL A 98 -6.14 0.39 9.03
CA VAL A 98 -6.12 1.79 8.60
C VAL A 98 -4.74 2.36 8.89
N VAL A 99 -4.11 2.93 7.87
CA VAL A 99 -2.90 3.74 8.03
C VAL A 99 -3.30 5.20 7.81
N SER A 100 -2.97 6.04 8.79
CA SER A 100 -3.30 7.45 8.82
C SER A 100 -2.02 8.27 8.93
N TYR A 101 -1.93 9.34 8.16
CA TYR A 101 -0.83 10.30 8.27
C TYR A 101 -1.37 11.71 8.05
N ALA A 102 -0.74 12.68 8.69
CA ALA A 102 -1.14 14.08 8.62
C ALA A 102 -0.24 14.86 7.65
N ARG A 103 -0.79 15.90 7.03
CA ARG A 103 -0.05 16.81 6.16
C ARG A 103 -0.77 18.15 6.07
N ASP A 104 -0.05 19.17 5.63
CA ASP A 104 -0.62 20.43 5.17
C ASP A 104 -1.39 20.20 3.84
N GLU A 105 -2.58 20.80 3.69
CA GLU A 105 -3.36 20.82 2.47
C GLU A 105 -2.57 21.46 1.31
N ALA A 106 -1.77 22.49 1.57
CA ALA A 106 -0.91 23.13 0.58
C ALA A 106 0.14 22.18 -0.02
N ALA A 107 0.47 21.09 0.68
CA ALA A 107 1.36 20.04 0.16
C ALA A 107 0.69 19.13 -0.90
N THR A 108 -0.62 19.28 -1.16
CA THR A 108 -1.33 18.44 -2.14
C THR A 108 -0.77 18.65 -3.55
N GLY A 109 -0.42 17.56 -4.24
CA GLY A 109 -0.05 17.61 -5.66
C GLY A 109 1.40 17.99 -5.95
N ASN A 110 2.20 18.29 -4.93
CA ASN A 110 3.61 18.66 -5.08
C ASN A 110 4.55 17.46 -5.33
N VAL A 111 4.00 16.27 -5.58
CA VAL A 111 4.76 15.04 -5.77
C VAL A 111 4.36 14.37 -7.07
N GLU A 112 5.29 14.36 -8.03
CA GLU A 112 5.17 13.55 -9.24
C GLU A 112 5.57 12.10 -8.94
N LYS A 113 4.63 11.17 -9.15
CA LYS A 113 4.87 9.73 -8.90
C LYS A 113 5.20 9.01 -10.19
N THR A 114 6.32 8.29 -10.20
CA THR A 114 6.62 7.30 -11.25
C THR A 114 5.68 6.11 -11.10
N LEU A 115 4.78 5.92 -12.06
CA LEU A 115 3.84 4.79 -12.07
C LEU A 115 4.51 3.53 -12.64
N LEU A 116 4.21 2.35 -12.07
CA LEU A 116 4.65 1.06 -12.60
C LEU A 116 4.08 0.76 -14.01
N HIS A 117 2.93 1.35 -14.34
CA HIS A 117 2.31 1.30 -15.66
C HIS A 117 1.38 2.50 -15.86
N ARG A 118 0.91 2.73 -17.10
CA ARG A 118 0.01 3.86 -17.42
C ARG A 118 -1.31 3.75 -16.64
N ALA A 119 -1.93 4.88 -16.31
CA ALA A 119 -3.16 4.94 -15.51
C ALA A 119 -4.36 4.15 -16.09
N ASN A 120 -4.39 3.93 -17.41
CA ASN A 120 -5.43 3.14 -18.08
C ASN A 120 -5.11 1.63 -18.18
N ARG A 121 -3.99 1.20 -17.60
CA ARG A 121 -3.59 -0.21 -17.50
C ARG A 121 -3.80 -0.64 -16.04
N GLN A 122 -4.30 -1.86 -15.82
CA GLN A 122 -4.58 -2.36 -14.46
C GLN A 122 -3.50 -3.27 -13.90
N GLN A 123 -2.74 -3.97 -14.76
CA GLN A 123 -1.66 -4.88 -14.35
C GLN A 123 -0.53 -4.95 -15.38
N VAL A 124 0.66 -5.32 -14.92
CA VAL A 124 1.76 -5.75 -15.80
C VAL A 124 1.43 -7.12 -16.41
N LYS A 125 1.98 -7.43 -17.58
CA LYS A 125 1.83 -8.78 -18.15
C LYS A 125 2.79 -9.69 -17.40
N ASP A 126 2.35 -10.90 -17.08
CA ASP A 126 3.26 -11.93 -16.57
C ASP A 126 4.41 -12.10 -17.56
N ALA A 127 5.64 -12.07 -17.05
CA ALA A 127 6.78 -12.42 -17.87
C ALA A 127 6.64 -13.89 -18.25
N LYS A 128 6.59 -14.20 -19.55
CA LYS A 128 6.70 -15.58 -20.00
C LYS A 128 8.03 -16.14 -19.47
N PRO A 129 8.05 -17.33 -18.85
CA PRO A 129 9.32 -17.97 -18.50
C PRO A 129 10.16 -18.07 -19.77
N SER A 130 11.40 -17.57 -19.71
CA SER A 130 12.29 -17.56 -20.86
C SER A 130 12.52 -19.00 -21.31
N SER A 131 11.87 -19.40 -22.40
CA SER A 131 12.14 -20.69 -23.02
C SER A 131 13.53 -20.65 -23.65
N GLY A 132 14.48 -21.30 -22.99
CA GLY A 132 15.66 -21.87 -23.65
C GLY A 132 16.96 -21.08 -23.54
N ARG A 133 17.66 -21.23 -22.41
CA ARG A 133 19.13 -21.32 -22.48
C ARG A 133 19.44 -22.77 -22.85
N LYS A 134 19.50 -23.08 -24.16
CA LYS A 134 20.00 -24.38 -24.66
C LYS A 134 21.37 -24.61 -24.02
N ALA A 135 21.45 -25.63 -23.17
CA ALA A 135 22.72 -26.14 -22.66
C ALA A 135 23.61 -26.50 -23.86
N LYS A 136 24.63 -25.69 -24.14
CA LYS A 136 25.66 -26.04 -25.11
C LYS A 136 26.35 -27.31 -24.59
N GLY A 137 26.15 -28.40 -25.33
CA GLY A 137 26.65 -29.73 -24.99
C GLY A 137 28.15 -29.73 -24.70
N ARG A 138 28.52 -30.27 -23.54
CA ARG A 138 29.87 -30.76 -23.28
C ARG A 138 30.10 -31.96 -24.21
N LYS A 139 30.77 -31.74 -25.35
CA LYS A 139 31.43 -32.82 -26.09
C LYS A 139 32.61 -33.29 -25.25
N ALA A 140 32.46 -34.45 -24.61
CA ALA A 140 33.58 -35.20 -24.08
C ALA A 140 34.51 -35.60 -25.24
N LYS A 141 35.75 -35.11 -25.22
CA LYS A 141 36.85 -35.71 -25.98
C LYS A 141 37.94 -36.13 -25.00
N LYS A 142 38.05 -37.43 -24.77
CA LYS A 142 39.27 -38.10 -24.35
C LYS A 142 40.36 -37.81 -25.40
N ALA A 143 41.50 -37.27 -24.98
CA ALA A 143 42.79 -37.53 -25.63
C ALA A 143 43.91 -37.20 -24.63
N ALA A 144 44.86 -38.11 -24.57
CA ALA A 144 45.88 -38.23 -23.56
C ALA A 144 47.15 -37.41 -23.86
N LYS A 145 47.99 -37.33 -22.82
CA LYS A 145 49.46 -37.50 -22.84
C LYS A 145 50.33 -36.21 -22.86
N VAL A 146 51.36 -36.24 -21.99
CA VAL A 146 52.66 -35.51 -22.04
C VAL A 146 52.62 -34.08 -21.44
N ARG A 147 53.46 -33.59 -20.51
CA ARG A 147 54.64 -34.07 -19.74
C ARG A 147 54.95 -33.08 -18.58
N ARG A 148 55.56 -33.62 -17.52
CA ARG A 148 56.66 -33.11 -16.64
C ARG A 148 56.65 -31.68 -16.07
N ALA A 149 56.69 -31.60 -14.74
CA ALA A 149 57.79 -31.09 -13.89
C ALA A 149 57.22 -30.91 -12.46
N GLY A 150 57.86 -31.22 -11.34
CA GLY A 150 59.14 -31.82 -10.99
C GLY A 150 59.04 -32.18 -9.51
N GLY A 151 59.56 -33.36 -9.13
CA GLY A 151 59.65 -33.80 -7.75
C GLY A 151 61.01 -33.48 -7.16
N HIS A 152 61.00 -33.06 -5.90
CA HIS A 152 62.14 -32.76 -5.04
C HIS A 152 63.22 -33.84 -5.02
N GLN A 153 64.48 -33.39 -5.05
CA GLN A 153 65.44 -33.50 -3.94
C GLN A 153 66.57 -32.48 -4.15
#